data_AF-A0A1G6LGG5-F1
#
_entry.id   AF-A0A1G6LGG5-F1
#
_cell.length_a   1.000
_cell.length_b   1.000
_cell.length_c   1.000
_cell.angle_alpha   90.00
_cell.angle_beta   90.00
_cell.angle_gamma   90.00
#
_symmetry.space_group_name_H-M   'P 1'
#
loop_
_entity.id
_entity.type
_entity.pdbx_description
1 polymer ?
#
loop_
_entity_poly.entity_id
_entity_poly.type
_entity_poly.pdbx_seq_one_letter_code
_entity_poly.pdbx_strand_id
1 'polypeptide(L)'
;MQHTMRYLLMAIIPFLAVHAVAQTETVKIFKKTEYSNGNFYRQSYDTIKVAQEPVDIYFFKKHFNFPYDLPGKFTDEALKNRTVSVWRNPNGKKEDKGNWENTYTYDRLGRVTNYTYSGCFLCSNLPYNYSVTYNKDGQIEALNETINNLQSFRFYYDAQGAIVKLEKYISGKLQTELVN
;
A
#
# COMPACT_ATOMS: atom_id res chain seq x y z
N MET A 1 0.28 -79.74 -4.01
CA MET A 1 -0.98 -79.02 -4.31
C MET A 1 -0.68 -77.53 -4.30
N GLN A 2 -0.97 -76.85 -5.42
CA GLN A 2 -0.93 -75.40 -5.59
C GLN A 2 -1.98 -74.68 -4.73
N HIS A 3 -1.89 -73.33 -4.75
CA HIS A 3 -2.81 -72.27 -4.29
C HIS A 3 -2.35 -71.54 -3.02
N THR A 4 -2.25 -70.21 -2.91
CA THR A 4 -2.39 -69.07 -3.84
C THR A 4 -1.93 -67.81 -3.08
N MET A 5 -1.40 -66.82 -3.80
CA MET A 5 -1.00 -65.48 -3.32
C MET A 5 -1.98 -64.79 -2.36
N ARG A 6 -1.42 -64.06 -1.38
CA ARG A 6 -1.95 -62.75 -0.96
C ARG A 6 -0.82 -61.73 -0.80
N TYR A 7 -1.07 -60.58 -1.41
CA TYR A 7 -0.19 -59.45 -1.68
C TYR A 7 0.09 -58.52 -0.50
N LEU A 8 1.15 -57.68 -0.67
CA LEU A 8 1.35 -56.31 -0.16
C LEU A 8 1.61 -56.15 1.36
N LEU A 9 2.57 -55.37 1.87
CA LEU A 9 3.16 -54.13 1.38
C LEU A 9 4.68 -54.07 1.64
N MET A 10 5.47 -53.74 0.61
CA MET A 10 6.67 -52.94 0.80
C MET A 10 6.22 -51.48 0.96
N ALA A 11 6.42 -50.89 2.14
CA ALA A 11 6.22 -49.46 2.32
C ALA A 11 7.42 -48.72 1.73
N ILE A 12 7.19 -48.18 0.53
CA ILE A 12 7.95 -47.12 -0.12
C ILE A 12 7.72 -45.82 0.69
N ILE A 13 8.75 -45.24 1.30
CA ILE A 13 8.78 -43.80 1.61
C ILE A 13 10.14 -43.22 1.17
N PRO A 14 10.31 -42.88 -0.11
CA PRO A 14 11.27 -41.88 -0.52
C PRO A 14 10.61 -40.50 -0.39
N PHE A 15 11.44 -39.46 -0.22
CA PHE A 15 11.05 -38.05 -0.23
C PHE A 15 10.33 -37.50 1.02
N LEU A 16 11.01 -37.54 2.16
CA LEU A 16 11.08 -36.34 3.01
C LEU A 16 12.28 -35.49 2.56
N ALA A 17 12.25 -35.06 1.29
CA ALA A 17 12.90 -33.80 0.97
C ALA A 17 12.00 -32.76 1.63
N VAL A 18 12.37 -32.41 2.86
CA VAL A 18 11.88 -31.22 3.53
C VAL A 18 12.04 -30.12 2.49
N HIS A 19 10.93 -29.64 1.95
CA HIS A 19 10.93 -28.43 1.14
C HIS A 19 11.17 -27.30 2.13
N ALA A 20 12.41 -27.22 2.63
CA ALA A 20 12.96 -25.99 3.14
C ALA A 20 13.10 -25.12 1.90
N VAL A 21 11.98 -24.52 1.50
CA VAL A 21 12.01 -23.29 0.73
C VAL A 21 12.70 -22.28 1.63
N ALA A 22 14.02 -22.23 1.54
CA ALA A 22 14.77 -21.09 1.99
C ALA A 22 14.11 -19.91 1.28
N GLN A 23 13.44 -19.03 2.05
CA GLN A 23 12.91 -17.80 1.49
C GLN A 23 14.13 -16.98 1.07
N THR A 24 14.46 -17.03 -0.23
CA THR A 24 15.55 -16.24 -0.77
C THR A 24 15.14 -14.78 -0.66
N GLU A 25 15.73 -14.07 0.31
CA GLU A 25 15.62 -12.64 0.40
C GLU A 25 16.20 -12.02 -0.88
N THR A 26 15.42 -11.15 -1.50
CA THR A 26 15.89 -10.32 -2.60
C THR A 26 16.29 -8.96 -2.05
N VAL A 27 17.40 -8.43 -2.57
CA VAL A 27 17.85 -7.08 -2.24
C VAL A 27 17.24 -6.12 -3.26
N LYS A 28 16.52 -5.11 -2.78
CA LYS A 28 16.03 -4.00 -3.60
C LYS A 28 16.79 -2.73 -3.21
N ILE A 29 17.23 -1.97 -4.20
CA ILE A 29 17.99 -0.74 -4.00
C ILE A 29 17.11 0.41 -4.47
N PHE A 30 16.81 1.32 -3.57
CA PHE A 30 16.01 2.50 -3.87
C PHE A 30 16.89 3.73 -3.90
N LYS A 31 16.82 4.49 -4.98
CA LYS A 31 17.39 5.83 -5.07
C LYS A 31 16.34 6.84 -4.62
N LYS A 32 16.67 7.61 -3.58
CA LYS A 32 15.86 8.74 -3.12
C LYS A 32 16.50 10.04 -3.59
N THR A 33 15.74 10.85 -4.33
CA THR A 33 16.12 12.21 -4.71
C THR A 33 15.22 13.20 -3.99
N GLU A 34 15.79 14.18 -3.31
CA GLU A 34 15.08 15.25 -2.62
C GLU A 34 15.33 16.57 -3.34
N TYR A 35 14.27 17.37 -3.43
CA TYR A 35 14.26 18.64 -4.14
C TYR A 35 13.79 19.75 -3.20
N SER A 36 14.42 20.92 -3.30
CA SER A 36 14.01 22.15 -2.62
C SER A 36 13.49 23.14 -3.65
N ASN A 37 12.21 23.50 -3.55
CA ASN A 37 11.53 24.37 -4.50
C ASN A 37 11.66 23.90 -5.97
N GLY A 38 11.69 22.59 -6.20
CA GLY A 38 11.83 21.98 -7.53
C GLY A 38 13.27 21.84 -8.03
N ASN A 39 14.25 22.37 -7.30
CA ASN A 39 15.66 22.19 -7.62
C ASN A 39 16.23 21.00 -6.87
N PHE A 40 17.16 20.27 -7.50
CA PHE A 40 17.89 19.20 -6.84
C PHE A 40 18.50 19.69 -5.53
N TYR A 41 18.30 18.93 -4.45
CA TYR A 41 18.87 19.22 -3.14
C TYR A 41 19.84 18.13 -2.70
N ARG A 42 19.40 16.86 -2.69
CA ARG A 42 20.21 15.72 -2.25
C ARG A 42 19.76 14.43 -2.93
N GLN A 43 20.68 13.48 -3.02
CA GLN A 43 20.39 12.09 -3.36
C GLN A 43 20.93 11.14 -2.29
N SER A 44 20.19 10.08 -1.99
CA SER A 44 20.64 8.95 -1.16
C SER A 44 20.19 7.62 -1.76
N TYR A 45 20.74 6.53 -1.24
CA TYR A 45 20.37 5.18 -1.62
C TYR A 45 20.02 4.38 -0.37
N ASP A 46 18.92 3.66 -0.41
CA ASP A 46 18.48 2.76 0.64
C ASP A 46 18.41 1.33 0.10
N THR A 47 18.86 0.38 0.90
CA THR A 47 18.87 -1.04 0.52
C THR A 47 17.90 -1.78 1.43
N ILE A 48 16.88 -2.41 0.83
CA ILE A 48 15.85 -3.15 1.56
C ILE A 48 15.95 -4.62 1.18
N LYS A 49 16.13 -5.48 2.18
CA LYS A 49 16.08 -6.93 2.03
C LYS A 49 14.65 -7.38 2.25
N VAL A 50 14.04 -8.00 1.23
CA VAL A 50 12.67 -8.49 1.31
C VAL A 50 12.54 -9.90 0.75
N ALA A 51 11.82 -10.75 1.47
CA ALA A 51 11.37 -12.05 1.00
C ALA A 51 10.01 -11.91 0.32
N GLN A 52 9.98 -11.92 -1.01
CA GLN A 52 8.76 -12.00 -1.83
C GLN A 52 7.69 -10.91 -1.56
N GLU A 53 8.06 -9.78 -0.96
CA GLU A 53 7.14 -8.66 -0.72
C GLU A 53 6.88 -7.88 -2.02
N PRO A 54 5.61 -7.64 -2.41
CA PRO A 54 5.30 -6.82 -3.57
C PRO A 54 5.72 -5.36 -3.32
N VAL A 55 6.27 -4.69 -4.33
CA VAL A 55 6.60 -3.26 -4.26
C VAL A 55 5.34 -2.46 -4.60
N ASP A 56 4.36 -2.48 -3.70
CA ASP A 56 3.12 -1.71 -3.81
C ASP A 56 3.14 -0.46 -2.93
N ILE A 57 2.04 0.30 -2.88
CA ILE A 57 1.98 1.53 -2.09
C ILE A 57 2.20 1.29 -0.57
N TYR A 58 1.83 0.11 -0.07
CA TYR A 58 2.01 -0.26 1.34
C TYR A 58 3.47 -0.62 1.65
N PHE A 59 4.22 -1.13 0.67
CA PHE A 59 5.67 -1.28 0.76
C PHE A 59 6.32 0.07 1.09
N PHE A 60 5.97 1.14 0.36
CA PHE A 60 6.58 2.45 0.61
C PHE A 60 6.14 3.06 1.95
N LYS A 61 4.86 2.90 2.34
CA LYS A 61 4.40 3.26 3.67
C LYS A 61 5.19 2.53 4.77
N LYS A 62 5.47 1.25 4.60
CA LYS A 62 6.18 0.44 5.60
C LYS A 62 7.66 0.81 5.71
N HIS A 63 8.36 0.94 4.58
CA HIS A 63 9.83 1.06 4.55
C HIS A 63 10.34 2.50 4.47
N PHE A 64 9.54 3.43 3.93
CA PHE A 64 9.89 4.86 3.82
C PHE A 64 8.98 5.76 4.64
N ASN A 65 8.00 5.19 5.36
CA ASN A 65 6.94 5.92 6.05
C ASN A 65 6.19 6.87 5.11
N PHE A 66 5.99 6.50 3.85
CA PHE A 66 5.57 7.46 2.84
C PHE A 66 4.89 6.79 1.63
N PRO A 67 3.65 7.15 1.23
CA PRO A 67 2.74 8.10 1.85
C PRO A 67 2.21 7.62 3.21
N TYR A 68 2.01 8.56 4.15
CA TYR A 68 1.60 8.27 5.53
C TYR A 68 0.11 7.89 5.63
N ASP A 69 -0.73 8.70 5.00
CA ASP A 69 -2.19 8.64 5.11
C ASP A 69 -2.74 7.73 4.02
N LEU A 70 -2.94 6.45 4.34
CA LEU A 70 -3.49 5.45 3.43
C LEU A 70 -4.63 4.68 4.10
N PRO A 71 -5.73 4.37 3.37
CA PRO A 71 -6.71 3.39 3.81
C PRO A 71 -6.06 2.02 4.00
N GLY A 72 -6.64 1.15 4.84
CA GLY A 72 -6.13 -0.21 5.04
C GLY A 72 -6.16 -1.08 3.77
N LYS A 73 -7.07 -0.78 2.84
CA LYS A 73 -7.14 -1.34 1.48
C LYS A 73 -7.81 -0.33 0.55
N PHE A 74 -7.42 -0.31 -0.72
CA PHE A 74 -8.03 0.55 -1.74
C PHE A 74 -9.17 -0.13 -2.51
N THR A 75 -9.40 -1.42 -2.31
CA THR A 75 -10.44 -2.17 -3.02
C THR A 75 -11.29 -2.98 -2.05
N ASP A 76 -12.61 -2.90 -2.24
CA ASP A 76 -13.60 -3.71 -1.54
C ASP A 76 -14.87 -3.83 -2.41
N GLU A 77 -15.06 -5.00 -3.01
CA GLU A 77 -16.21 -5.23 -3.88
C GLU A 77 -17.56 -5.15 -3.15
N ALA A 78 -17.60 -5.43 -1.85
CA ALA A 78 -18.84 -5.35 -1.07
C ALA A 78 -19.31 -3.90 -0.86
N LEU A 79 -18.43 -2.93 -1.12
CA LEU A 79 -18.67 -1.50 -0.89
C LEU A 79 -18.89 -0.70 -2.19
N LYS A 80 -19.06 -1.37 -3.34
CA LYS A 80 -19.36 -0.73 -4.63
C LYS A 80 -20.44 0.36 -4.52
N ASN A 81 -20.14 1.55 -5.03
CA ASN A 81 -21.01 2.75 -5.00
C ASN A 81 -21.45 3.20 -3.59
N ARG A 82 -20.66 2.91 -2.55
CA ARG A 82 -20.97 3.33 -1.17
C ARG A 82 -19.93 4.31 -0.64
N THR A 83 -20.37 5.07 0.35
CA THR A 83 -19.48 5.79 1.27
C THR A 83 -19.60 5.16 2.64
N VAL A 84 -18.48 4.84 3.27
CA VAL A 84 -18.41 4.22 4.59
C VAL A 84 -17.69 5.14 5.55
N SER A 85 -18.26 5.28 6.75
CA SER A 85 -17.73 6.05 7.86
C SER A 85 -17.34 5.13 9.00
N VAL A 86 -16.10 5.27 9.48
CA VAL A 86 -15.55 4.49 10.59
C VAL A 86 -15.07 5.45 11.68
N TRP A 87 -15.83 5.50 12.77
CA TRP A 87 -15.45 6.25 13.96
C TRP A 87 -14.51 5.43 14.83
N ARG A 88 -13.48 6.08 15.39
CA ARG A 88 -12.53 5.44 16.32
C ARG A 88 -13.24 4.81 17.52
N ASN A 89 -14.19 5.55 18.10
CA ASN A 89 -15.13 5.03 19.10
C ASN A 89 -16.55 5.10 18.51
N PRO A 90 -17.10 3.98 18.01
CA PRO A 90 -18.43 3.92 17.41
C PRO A 90 -19.57 4.32 18.37
N ASN A 91 -19.36 4.11 19.68
CA ASN A 91 -20.33 4.42 20.73
C ASN A 91 -20.04 5.77 21.42
N GLY A 92 -18.97 6.46 21.00
CA GLY A 92 -18.56 7.74 21.56
C GLY A 92 -19.34 8.91 20.96
N LYS A 93 -19.13 10.10 21.53
CA LYS A 93 -19.60 11.35 20.90
C LYS A 93 -18.92 11.52 19.55
N LYS A 94 -19.67 11.89 18.52
CA LYS A 94 -19.17 12.16 17.16
C LYS A 94 -18.66 13.59 17.08
N GLU A 95 -17.38 13.74 17.38
CA GLU A 95 -16.67 15.01 17.50
C GLU A 95 -15.18 14.76 17.27
N ASP A 96 -14.41 15.79 16.93
CA ASP A 96 -13.00 15.70 16.50
C ASP A 96 -11.99 16.00 17.61
N LYS A 97 -12.41 16.26 18.86
CA LYS A 97 -11.46 16.50 19.96
C LYS A 97 -10.79 15.21 20.40
N GLY A 98 -11.56 14.16 20.71
CA GLY A 98 -11.03 12.88 21.21
C GLY A 98 -11.58 11.64 20.50
N ASN A 99 -12.68 11.78 19.77
CA ASN A 99 -13.11 10.83 18.77
C ASN A 99 -12.71 11.35 17.38
N TRP A 100 -12.69 10.48 16.38
CA TRP A 100 -12.40 10.90 15.00
C TRP A 100 -12.99 9.90 14.04
N GLU A 101 -13.18 10.33 12.80
CA GLU A 101 -13.79 9.56 11.73
C GLU A 101 -12.81 9.39 10.57
N ASN A 102 -12.78 8.18 10.00
CA ASN A 102 -12.30 7.99 8.65
C ASN A 102 -13.48 7.74 7.73
N THR A 103 -13.48 8.36 6.55
CA THR A 103 -14.52 8.15 5.55
C THR A 103 -13.88 7.65 4.26
N TYR A 104 -14.52 6.70 3.59
CA TYR A 104 -14.06 6.09 2.34
C TYR A 104 -15.20 6.06 1.34
N THR A 105 -15.00 6.62 0.14
CA THR A 105 -15.98 6.56 -0.96
C THR A 105 -15.47 5.60 -2.03
N TYR A 106 -16.36 4.73 -2.52
CA TYR A 106 -16.03 3.67 -3.47
C TYR A 106 -16.78 3.86 -4.79
N ASP A 107 -16.09 3.59 -5.91
CA ASP A 107 -16.71 3.56 -7.23
C ASP A 107 -17.51 2.28 -7.50
N ARG A 108 -18.06 2.17 -8.72
CA ARG A 108 -18.82 1.00 -9.19
C ARG A 108 -18.06 -0.31 -9.22
N LEU A 109 -16.73 -0.28 -9.21
CA LEU A 109 -15.86 -1.44 -9.17
C LEU A 109 -15.43 -1.79 -7.73
N GLY A 110 -15.78 -0.93 -6.76
CA GLY A 110 -15.40 -1.12 -5.36
C GLY A 110 -14.01 -0.57 -5.07
N ARG A 111 -13.53 0.38 -5.87
CA ARG A 111 -12.24 1.03 -5.66
C ARG A 111 -12.45 2.35 -4.91
N VAL A 112 -11.62 2.63 -3.91
CA VAL A 112 -11.66 3.89 -3.15
C VAL A 112 -11.34 5.04 -4.10
N THR A 113 -12.22 6.02 -4.22
CA THR A 113 -12.02 7.25 -5.01
C THR A 113 -11.75 8.47 -4.13
N ASN A 114 -12.15 8.42 -2.87
CA ASN A 114 -11.87 9.45 -1.89
C ASN A 114 -11.70 8.81 -0.50
N TYR A 115 -10.75 9.31 0.28
CA TYR A 115 -10.62 8.95 1.69
C TYR A 115 -10.25 10.15 2.55
N THR A 116 -10.82 10.20 3.74
CA THR A 116 -10.66 11.33 4.66
C THR A 116 -10.38 10.87 6.08
N TYR A 117 -9.82 11.80 6.84
CA TYR A 117 -9.69 11.73 8.28
C TYR A 117 -10.12 13.06 8.88
N SER A 118 -11.03 13.03 9.85
CA SER A 118 -11.62 14.23 10.45
C SER A 118 -10.64 15.03 11.32
N GLY A 119 -9.47 14.50 11.64
CA GLY A 119 -8.57 15.08 12.64
C GLY A 119 -8.83 14.53 14.06
N CYS A 120 -7.84 14.68 14.92
CA CYS A 120 -7.96 14.48 16.37
C CYS A 120 -7.19 15.57 17.09
N PHE A 121 -7.90 16.53 17.69
CA PHE A 121 -7.29 17.67 18.40
C PHE A 121 -6.42 17.20 19.57
N LEU A 122 -6.93 16.31 20.42
CA LEU A 122 -6.19 15.79 21.58
C LEU A 122 -4.98 14.92 21.17
N CYS A 123 -4.97 14.41 19.93
CA CYS A 123 -3.86 13.63 19.38
C CYS A 123 -2.87 14.49 18.60
N SER A 124 -3.13 15.80 18.43
CA SER A 124 -2.37 16.70 17.56
C SER A 124 -2.27 16.22 16.10
N ASN A 125 -3.29 15.50 15.61
CA ASN A 125 -3.34 15.04 14.23
C ASN A 125 -4.32 15.90 13.42
N LEU A 126 -3.79 16.55 12.38
CA LEU A 126 -4.59 17.38 11.48
C LEU A 126 -5.49 16.52 10.58
N PRO A 127 -6.65 17.04 10.16
CA PRO A 127 -7.48 16.38 9.16
C PRO A 127 -6.75 16.27 7.82
N TYR A 128 -7.12 15.27 7.02
CA TYR A 128 -6.70 15.15 5.64
C TYR A 128 -7.84 14.65 4.76
N ASN A 129 -7.76 14.97 3.47
CA ASN A 129 -8.67 14.44 2.45
C ASN A 129 -7.86 14.19 1.18
N TYR A 130 -7.98 12.99 0.63
CA TYR A 130 -7.35 12.62 -0.63
C TYR A 130 -8.36 12.06 -1.62
N SER A 131 -8.21 12.47 -2.87
CA SER A 131 -8.80 11.80 -4.03
C SER A 131 -7.81 10.81 -4.63
N VAL A 132 -8.34 9.72 -5.19
CA VAL A 132 -7.58 8.62 -5.78
C VAL A 132 -7.90 8.52 -7.27
N THR A 133 -6.87 8.56 -8.11
CA THR A 133 -6.98 8.34 -9.55
C THR A 133 -6.37 6.99 -9.91
N TYR A 134 -7.00 6.27 -10.83
CA TYR A 134 -6.54 4.97 -11.31
C TYR A 134 -6.18 5.03 -12.79
N ASN A 135 -5.12 4.33 -13.18
CA ASN A 135 -4.79 4.12 -14.58
C ASN A 135 -5.73 3.09 -15.24
N LYS A 136 -5.54 2.86 -16.54
CA LYS A 136 -6.33 1.90 -17.34
C LYS A 136 -6.27 0.46 -16.83
N ASP A 137 -5.18 0.08 -16.17
CA ASP A 137 -4.96 -1.26 -15.63
C ASP A 137 -5.51 -1.40 -14.20
N GLY A 138 -6.15 -0.35 -13.68
CA GLY A 138 -6.79 -0.34 -12.36
C GLY A 138 -5.83 -0.09 -11.20
N GLN A 139 -4.59 0.30 -11.47
CA GLN A 139 -3.59 0.64 -10.46
C GLN A 139 -3.73 2.11 -10.05
N ILE A 140 -3.35 2.45 -8.81
CA ILE A 140 -3.41 3.83 -8.31
C ILE A 140 -2.35 4.65 -9.05
N GLU A 141 -2.78 5.59 -9.88
CA GLU A 141 -1.88 6.47 -10.62
C GLU A 141 -1.47 7.68 -9.78
N ALA A 142 -2.43 8.23 -9.02
CA ALA A 142 -2.21 9.42 -8.23
C ALA A 142 -3.09 9.46 -6.97
N LEU A 143 -2.55 10.14 -5.96
CA LEU A 143 -3.27 10.56 -4.77
C LEU A 143 -3.14 12.08 -4.67
N ASN A 144 -4.25 12.80 -4.63
CA ASN A 144 -4.23 14.26 -4.57
C ASN A 144 -4.96 14.72 -3.31
N GLU A 145 -4.24 15.44 -2.45
CA GLU A 145 -4.82 16.11 -1.29
C GLU A 145 -5.85 17.13 -1.78
N THR A 146 -7.02 17.21 -1.16
CA THR A 146 -8.13 18.04 -1.66
C THR A 146 -8.60 19.13 -0.71
N ILE A 147 -8.08 19.24 0.52
CA ILE A 147 -8.41 20.36 1.43
C ILE A 147 -7.79 21.65 0.91
N ASN A 148 -6.52 21.61 0.50
CA ASN A 148 -5.78 22.77 0.03
C ASN A 148 -5.00 22.52 -1.27
N ASN A 149 -5.00 21.28 -1.78
CA ASN A 149 -4.30 20.88 -3.01
C ASN A 149 -2.79 21.13 -2.94
N LEU A 150 -2.22 21.15 -1.73
CA LEU A 150 -0.79 21.38 -1.55
C LEU A 150 0.01 20.13 -1.83
N GLN A 151 -0.51 18.94 -1.58
CA GLN A 151 0.25 17.70 -1.68
C GLN A 151 -0.35 16.74 -2.71
N SER A 152 0.50 16.12 -3.51
CA SER A 152 0.10 15.00 -4.35
C SER A 152 1.20 13.97 -4.50
N PHE A 153 0.78 12.75 -4.85
CA PHE A 153 1.65 11.62 -5.09
C PHE A 153 1.37 11.05 -6.48
N ARG A 154 2.42 10.58 -7.15
CA ARG A 154 2.32 9.85 -8.42
C ARG A 154 3.07 8.54 -8.35
N PHE A 155 2.48 7.51 -8.95
CA PHE A 155 3.00 6.15 -8.93
C PHE A 155 3.19 5.64 -10.36
N TYR A 156 4.32 5.01 -10.59
CA TYR A 156 4.71 4.47 -11.89
C TYR A 156 5.02 3.00 -11.72
N TYR A 157 4.49 2.18 -12.63
CA TYR A 157 4.52 0.73 -12.52
C TYR A 157 5.30 0.10 -13.66
N ASP A 158 5.94 -1.04 -13.41
CA ASP A 158 6.39 -1.93 -14.46
C ASP A 158 5.25 -2.79 -15.02
N ALA A 159 5.58 -3.64 -16.00
CA ALA A 159 4.60 -4.53 -16.65
C ALA A 159 4.05 -5.62 -15.71
N GLN A 160 4.74 -5.90 -14.59
CA GLN A 160 4.33 -6.86 -13.58
C GLN A 160 3.46 -6.20 -12.48
N GLY A 161 3.30 -4.87 -12.54
CA GLY A 161 2.52 -4.09 -11.59
C GLY A 161 3.26 -3.73 -10.31
N ALA A 162 4.58 -3.87 -10.27
CA ALA A 162 5.38 -3.33 -9.18
C ALA A 162 5.65 -1.84 -9.42
N ILE A 163 5.60 -1.04 -8.35
CA ILE A 163 5.94 0.37 -8.42
C ILE A 163 7.46 0.49 -8.60
N VAL A 164 7.86 1.11 -9.70
CA VAL A 164 9.26 1.42 -10.03
C VAL A 164 9.64 2.85 -9.70
N LYS A 165 8.65 3.74 -9.59
CA LYS A 165 8.86 5.12 -9.15
C LYS A 165 7.68 5.67 -8.37
N LEU A 166 7.98 6.40 -7.30
CA LEU A 166 7.05 7.19 -6.50
C LEU A 166 7.53 8.64 -6.44
N GLU A 167 6.67 9.57 -6.80
CA GLU A 167 6.95 11.01 -6.73
C GLU A 167 6.03 11.70 -5.72
N LYS A 168 6.60 12.65 -4.99
CA LYS A 168 5.91 13.58 -4.10
C LYS A 168 5.97 14.99 -4.64
N TYR A 169 4.83 15.65 -4.70
CA TYR A 169 4.74 17.06 -5.02
C TYR A 169 4.24 17.86 -3.83
N ILE A 170 4.81 19.05 -3.63
CA ILE A 170 4.30 20.08 -2.74
C ILE A 170 4.12 21.38 -3.54
N SER A 171 2.91 21.95 -3.52
CA SER A 171 2.54 23.14 -4.28
C SER A 171 2.91 23.03 -5.77
N GLY A 172 2.66 21.86 -6.36
CA GLY A 172 2.98 21.54 -7.77
C GLY A 172 4.46 21.34 -8.08
N LYS A 173 5.35 21.45 -7.09
CA LYS A 173 6.80 21.23 -7.28
C LYS A 173 7.21 19.87 -6.76
N LEU A 174 8.02 19.15 -7.53
CA LEU A 174 8.59 17.88 -7.09
C LEU A 174 9.42 18.13 -5.83
N GLN A 175 9.16 17.36 -4.77
CA GLN A 175 9.87 17.41 -3.49
C GLN A 175 10.68 16.13 -3.26
N THR A 176 10.14 14.98 -3.66
CA THR A 176 10.79 13.69 -3.46
C THR A 176 10.51 12.77 -4.63
N GLU A 177 11.53 12.07 -5.09
CA GLU A 177 11.44 10.97 -6.04
C GLU A 177 12.09 9.74 -5.40
N LEU A 178 11.40 8.60 -5.42
CA LEU A 178 11.93 7.30 -5.04
C LEU A 178 11.87 6.39 -6.27
N VAL A 179 13.02 5.83 -6.66
CA VAL A 179 13.15 4.92 -7.80
C VAL A 179 13.71 3.58 -7.33
N ASN A 180 13.05 2.48 -7.69
CA ASN A 180 13.47 1.09 -7.44
C ASN A 180 14.25 0.54 -8.64
#